data_AF-G5DY58-F1
#
_entry.id   AF-G5DY58-F1
#
_cell.length_a   1.000
_cell.length_b   1.000
_cell.length_c   1.000
_cell.angle_alpha   90.00
_cell.angle_beta   90.00
_cell.angle_gamma   90.00
#
_symmetry.space_group_name_H-M   'P 1'
#
loop_
_entity.id
_entity.type
_entity.pdbx_description
1 polymer ?
#
loop_
_entity_poly.entity_id
_entity_poly.type
_entity_poly.pdbx_seq_one_letter_code
_entity_poly.pdbx_strand_id
1 'polypeptide(L)'
;GNETLKVPAALFALNRKRLCDRLRANKDVLKGSIVILQGGEETQRYCTDTGVLFRQESFFHWTFGVTESGCYGAVDVDKEKSILFVPKLPESYAVWMGKIHPPEHFKANGMELLTCVPRTVEEIESFMSEAKGNNKAFEKVV
;
A
#
# COMPACT_ATOMS: atom_id res chain seq x y z
N GLY A 1 -1.64 17.13 -16.30
CA GLY A 1 -1.92 18.46 -16.86
C GLY A 1 -1.43 18.55 -18.28
N ASN A 2 -1.59 19.72 -18.91
CA ASN A 2 -1.40 19.94 -20.35
C ASN A 2 -0.04 19.45 -20.87
N GLU A 3 1.07 19.90 -20.27
CA GLU A 3 2.45 19.56 -20.69
C GLU A 3 3.24 18.76 -19.64
N THR A 4 2.55 18.23 -18.62
CA THR A 4 3.21 17.46 -17.57
C THR A 4 3.57 16.06 -18.06
N LEU A 5 4.73 15.55 -17.66
CA LEU A 5 5.16 14.19 -17.97
C LEU A 5 4.12 13.16 -17.45
N LYS A 6 3.69 12.27 -18.33
CA LYS A 6 2.84 11.14 -17.97
C LYS A 6 3.71 10.02 -17.42
N VAL A 7 3.69 9.84 -16.10
CA VAL A 7 4.44 8.77 -15.43
C VAL A 7 3.59 7.49 -15.44
N PRO A 8 4.04 6.40 -16.08
CA PRO A 8 3.25 5.17 -16.16
C PRO A 8 3.30 4.41 -14.83
N ALA A 9 2.15 3.86 -14.40
CA ALA A 9 2.07 3.01 -13.22
C ALA A 9 2.96 1.75 -13.31
N ALA A 10 3.27 1.32 -14.55
CA ALA A 10 4.20 0.22 -14.82
C ALA A 10 5.61 0.42 -14.22
N LEU A 11 6.01 1.68 -13.98
CA LEU A 11 7.27 2.00 -13.31
C LEU A 11 7.35 1.36 -11.92
N PHE A 12 6.28 1.48 -11.14
CA PHE A 12 6.23 0.94 -9.77
C PHE A 12 6.12 -0.59 -9.77
N ALA A 13 5.40 -1.17 -10.73
CA ALA A 13 5.36 -2.62 -10.92
C ALA A 13 6.75 -3.21 -11.22
N LEU A 14 7.54 -2.52 -12.07
CA LEU A 14 8.92 -2.92 -12.36
C LEU A 14 9.82 -2.84 -11.12
N ASN A 15 9.64 -1.81 -10.29
CA ASN A 15 10.40 -1.66 -9.04
C ASN A 15 10.11 -2.81 -8.07
N ARG A 16 8.84 -3.18 -7.89
CA ARG A 16 8.45 -4.34 -7.06
C ARG A 16 9.07 -5.63 -7.56
N LYS A 17 9.06 -5.86 -8.88
CA LYS A 17 9.72 -7.03 -9.47
C LYS A 17 11.22 -7.06 -9.15
N ARG A 18 11.92 -5.95 -9.32
CA ARG A 18 13.36 -5.83 -8.98
C ARG A 18 13.64 -6.08 -7.51
N LEU A 19 12.74 -5.63 -6.63
CA LEU A 19 12.82 -5.88 -5.20
C LEU A 19 12.68 -7.38 -4.89
N CYS A 20 11.65 -8.04 -5.43
CA CYS A 20 11.43 -9.48 -5.26
C CYS A 20 12.61 -10.29 -5.79
N ASP A 21 13.11 -9.98 -6.99
CA ASP A 21 14.27 -10.67 -7.58
C ASP A 21 15.51 -10.57 -6.70
N ARG A 22 15.76 -9.38 -6.13
CA ARG A 22 16.90 -9.16 -5.24
C ARG A 22 16.75 -9.88 -3.90
N LEU A 23 15.53 -9.96 -3.35
CA LEU A 23 15.25 -10.68 -2.11
C LEU A 23 15.35 -12.19 -2.29
N ARG A 24 14.86 -12.74 -3.41
CA ARG A 24 15.00 -14.17 -3.74
C ARG A 24 16.44 -14.61 -3.93
N ALA A 25 17.30 -13.72 -4.44
CA ALA A 25 18.73 -13.99 -4.58
C ALA A 25 19.47 -14.05 -3.23
N ASN A 26 18.88 -13.50 -2.17
CA ASN A 26 19.46 -13.54 -0.84
C ASN A 26 19.09 -14.86 -0.13
N LYS A 27 20.12 -15.63 0.26
CA LYS A 27 19.96 -16.94 0.92
C LYS A 27 19.40 -16.85 2.34
N ASP A 28 19.48 -15.68 2.97
CA ASP A 28 18.99 -15.46 4.34
C ASP A 28 17.47 -15.20 4.39
N VAL A 29 16.85 -14.94 3.23
CA VAL A 29 15.41 -14.69 3.15
C VAL A 29 14.68 -16.03 3.03
N LEU A 30 13.79 -16.29 3.99
CA LEU A 30 12.98 -17.50 4.00
C LEU A 30 11.96 -17.48 2.85
N LYS A 31 11.60 -18.67 2.34
CA LYS A 31 10.46 -18.81 1.41
C LYS A 31 9.16 -18.42 2.11
N GLY A 32 8.26 -17.78 1.39
CA GLY A 32 7.02 -17.22 1.91
C GLY A 32 7.19 -15.90 2.67
N SER A 33 8.32 -15.22 2.52
CA SER A 33 8.53 -13.91 3.15
C SER A 33 7.67 -12.83 2.52
N ILE A 34 7.14 -11.93 3.36
CA ILE A 34 6.33 -10.79 2.93
C ILE A 34 7.05 -9.51 3.35
N VAL A 35 7.21 -8.57 2.42
CA VAL A 35 7.67 -7.22 2.71
C VAL A 35 6.47 -6.38 3.13
N ILE A 36 6.56 -5.69 4.27
CA ILE A 36 5.54 -4.73 4.72
C ILE A 36 6.19 -3.35 4.78
N LEU A 37 5.55 -2.36 4.16
CA LEU A 37 5.97 -0.97 4.18
C LEU A 37 4.83 -0.12 4.74
N GLN A 38 5.15 0.72 5.72
CA GLN A 38 4.27 1.77 6.22
C GLN A 38 4.46 3.02 5.36
N GLY A 39 3.38 3.56 4.84
CA GLY A 39 3.37 4.85 4.15
C GLY A 39 3.46 6.02 5.13
N GLY A 40 3.63 7.22 4.60
CA GLY A 40 3.62 8.45 5.38
C GLY A 40 2.23 8.78 5.93
N GLU A 41 2.22 9.47 7.06
CA GLU A 41 1.01 10.02 7.68
C GLU A 41 0.97 11.55 7.53
N GLU A 42 -0.23 12.11 7.56
CA GLU A 42 -0.39 13.57 7.61
C GLU A 42 0.07 14.11 8.96
N THR A 43 0.69 15.28 8.94
CA THR A 43 1.22 15.94 10.13
C THR A 43 0.71 17.36 10.23
N GLN A 44 0.54 17.83 11.46
CA GLN A 44 0.20 19.21 11.74
C GLN A 44 1.42 20.01 12.20
N ARG A 45 1.34 21.33 12.06
CA ARG A 45 2.36 22.24 12.59
C ARG A 45 2.20 22.38 14.10
N TYR A 46 3.15 21.81 14.83
CA TYR A 46 3.21 21.86 16.29
C TYR A 46 1.91 21.35 16.93
N CYS A 47 1.26 22.18 17.76
CA CYS A 47 -0.02 21.90 18.40
C CYS A 47 -1.21 22.61 17.72
N THR A 48 -1.02 23.13 16.50
CA THR A 48 -2.09 23.81 15.74
C THR A 48 -2.76 22.84 14.77
N ASP A 49 -3.96 23.19 14.30
CA ASP A 49 -4.65 22.43 13.25
C ASP A 49 -4.18 22.81 11.82
N THR A 50 -2.99 23.38 11.71
CA THR A 50 -2.41 23.76 10.40
C THR A 50 -1.73 22.55 9.78
N GLY A 51 -2.36 21.95 8.77
CA GLY A 51 -1.79 20.83 8.01
C GLY A 51 -0.50 21.20 7.28
N VAL A 52 0.49 20.31 7.34
CA VAL A 52 1.65 20.34 6.44
C VAL A 52 1.27 19.61 5.16
N LEU A 53 1.65 20.16 4.01
CA LEU A 53 1.37 19.51 2.72
C LEU A 53 2.02 18.12 2.71
N PHE A 54 1.19 17.10 2.51
CA PHE A 54 1.64 15.72 2.54
C PHE A 54 2.57 15.43 1.37
N ARG A 55 3.68 14.77 1.68
CA ARG A 55 4.59 14.16 0.71
C ARG A 55 4.89 12.74 1.19
N GLN A 56 4.68 11.79 0.30
CA GLN A 56 4.86 10.37 0.59
C GLN A 56 6.30 10.03 1.01
N GLU A 57 6.43 9.00 1.86
CA GLU A 57 7.72 8.38 2.20
C GLU A 57 8.36 7.79 0.92
N SER A 58 9.69 7.92 0.81
CA SER A 58 10.40 7.66 -0.45
C SER A 58 10.42 6.18 -0.85
N PHE A 59 10.60 5.26 0.09
CA PHE A 59 10.55 3.82 -0.20
C PHE A 59 9.15 3.36 -0.56
N PHE A 60 8.13 3.87 0.13
CA PHE A 60 6.74 3.61 -0.16
C PHE A 60 6.35 4.13 -1.55
N HIS A 61 6.73 5.38 -1.86
CA HIS A 61 6.52 5.97 -3.18
C HIS A 61 7.25 5.19 -4.29
N TRP A 62 8.49 4.77 -4.05
CA TRP A 62 9.25 3.96 -5.02
C TRP A 62 8.58 2.62 -5.32
N THR A 63 7.93 2.02 -4.33
CA THR A 63 7.31 0.69 -4.42
C THR A 63 5.89 0.74 -5.01
N PHE A 64 5.09 1.73 -4.61
CA PHE A 64 3.65 1.78 -4.93
C PHE A 64 3.21 3.01 -5.72
N GLY A 65 3.94 4.14 -5.64
CA GLY A 65 3.57 5.38 -6.32
C GLY A 65 2.32 6.07 -5.77
N VAL A 66 1.86 5.66 -4.59
CA VAL A 66 0.63 6.17 -3.94
C VAL A 66 0.87 7.55 -3.35
N THR A 67 -0.11 8.42 -3.49
CA THR A 67 -0.06 9.83 -3.07
C THR A 67 -0.86 10.11 -1.80
N GLU A 68 -1.73 9.19 -1.42
CA GLU A 68 -2.59 9.23 -0.25
C GLU A 68 -1.80 8.91 1.02
N SER A 69 -2.17 9.58 2.13
CA SER A 69 -1.59 9.38 3.45
C SER A 69 -2.21 8.17 4.17
N GLY A 70 -1.54 7.67 5.20
CA GLY A 70 -2.06 6.63 6.10
C GLY A 70 -2.26 5.26 5.45
N CYS A 71 -1.57 4.99 4.35
CA CYS A 71 -1.63 3.71 3.65
C CYS A 71 -0.52 2.76 4.11
N TYR A 72 -0.78 1.45 4.01
CA TYR A 72 0.23 0.40 4.14
C TYR A 72 0.31 -0.40 2.85
N GLY A 73 1.42 -1.08 2.65
CA GLY A 73 1.62 -1.91 1.47
C GLY A 73 2.36 -3.17 1.82
N ALA A 74 1.89 -4.29 1.29
CA ALA A 74 2.58 -5.57 1.40
C ALA A 74 2.99 -6.10 0.03
N VAL A 75 4.14 -6.77 -0.06
CA VAL A 75 4.60 -7.45 -1.27
C VAL A 75 5.04 -8.86 -0.91
N ASP A 76 4.37 -9.85 -1.50
CA ASP A 76 4.77 -11.26 -1.43
C ASP A 76 5.98 -11.48 -2.34
N VAL A 77 7.10 -11.89 -1.76
CA VAL A 77 8.37 -12.09 -2.47
C VAL A 77 8.30 -13.27 -3.43
N ASP A 78 7.56 -14.32 -3.10
CA ASP A 78 7.49 -15.53 -3.92
C ASP A 78 6.52 -15.35 -5.07
N LYS A 79 5.33 -14.77 -4.82
CA LYS A 79 4.27 -14.64 -5.83
C LYS A 79 4.34 -13.34 -6.63
N GLU A 80 5.23 -12.41 -6.28
CA GLU A 80 5.30 -11.06 -6.89
C GLU A 80 3.98 -10.28 -6.77
N LYS A 81 3.15 -10.64 -5.79
CA LYS A 81 1.85 -10.01 -5.58
C LYS A 81 1.98 -8.86 -4.60
N SER A 82 1.40 -7.73 -4.97
CA SER A 82 1.42 -6.51 -4.17
C SER A 82 0.02 -6.15 -3.71
N ILE A 83 -0.10 -5.89 -2.42
CA ILE A 83 -1.33 -5.54 -1.72
C ILE A 83 -1.19 -4.11 -1.21
N LEU A 84 -2.17 -3.27 -1.51
CA LEU A 84 -2.29 -1.94 -0.94
C LEU A 84 -3.43 -1.92 0.08
N PHE A 85 -3.15 -1.35 1.24
CA PHE A 85 -4.08 -1.13 2.32
C PHE A 85 -4.37 0.37 2.42
N VAL A 86 -5.63 0.75 2.16
CA VAL A 86 -6.12 2.15 2.22
C VAL A 86 -7.01 2.37 3.45
N PRO A 87 -6.87 3.48 4.19
CA PRO A 87 -7.62 3.72 5.41
C PRO A 87 -9.14 3.81 5.15
N LYS A 88 -9.94 3.25 6.06
CA LYS A 88 -11.39 3.42 6.05
C LYS A 88 -11.75 4.81 6.58
N LEU A 89 -12.15 5.69 5.67
CA LEU A 89 -12.49 7.08 5.96
C LEU A 89 -13.93 7.22 6.50
N PRO A 90 -14.18 8.14 7.44
CA PRO A 90 -15.52 8.44 7.93
C PRO A 90 -16.35 9.18 6.88
N GLU A 91 -17.67 9.11 6.96
CA GLU A 91 -18.58 9.80 6.03
C GLU A 91 -18.36 11.31 5.98
N SER A 92 -18.00 11.92 7.12
CA SER A 92 -17.65 13.34 7.20
C SER A 92 -16.50 13.74 6.28
N TYR A 93 -15.58 12.82 5.94
CA TYR A 93 -14.49 13.08 5.00
C TYR A 93 -15.00 13.56 3.64
N ALA A 94 -16.16 13.04 3.20
CA ALA A 94 -16.78 13.43 1.94
C ALA A 94 -17.13 14.92 1.87
N VAL A 95 -17.45 15.52 3.02
CA VAL A 95 -17.85 16.92 3.13
C VAL A 95 -16.64 17.86 3.10
N TRP A 96 -15.55 17.47 3.77
CA TRP A 96 -14.38 18.35 3.97
C TRP A 96 -13.26 18.14 2.95
N MET A 97 -12.98 16.88 2.61
CA MET A 97 -11.78 16.50 1.86
C MET A 97 -12.09 16.03 0.44
N GLY A 98 -13.37 15.75 0.15
CA GLY A 98 -13.86 15.36 -1.17
C GLY A 98 -14.21 13.88 -1.27
N LYS A 99 -14.36 13.39 -2.50
CA LYS A 99 -14.98 12.08 -2.77
C LYS A 99 -14.24 10.94 -2.08
N ILE A 100 -14.98 10.13 -1.32
CA ILE A 100 -14.47 8.84 -0.82
C ILE A 100 -14.44 7.87 -2.00
N HIS A 101 -13.24 7.47 -2.41
CA HIS A 101 -13.06 6.57 -3.53
C HIS A 101 -13.27 5.11 -3.10
N PRO A 102 -13.98 4.29 -3.91
CA PRO A 102 -14.07 2.87 -3.64
C PRO A 102 -12.70 2.21 -3.90
N PRO A 103 -12.42 1.05 -3.30
CA PRO A 103 -11.13 0.37 -3.44
C PRO A 103 -10.73 0.07 -4.89
N GLU A 104 -11.70 -0.14 -5.77
CA GLU A 104 -11.50 -0.35 -7.22
C GLU A 104 -10.78 0.82 -7.88
N HIS A 105 -10.98 2.04 -7.37
CA HIS A 105 -10.32 3.23 -7.90
C HIS A 105 -8.79 3.11 -7.82
N PHE A 106 -8.28 2.49 -6.76
CA PHE A 106 -6.85 2.32 -6.53
C PHE A 106 -6.26 1.13 -7.30
N LYS A 107 -7.09 0.27 -7.93
CA LYS A 107 -6.64 -0.89 -8.73
C LYS A 107 -6.08 -0.51 -10.10
N ALA A 108 -6.40 0.69 -10.62
CA ALA A 108 -6.01 1.13 -11.96
C ALA A 108 -4.48 1.16 -12.20
N ASN A 109 -3.67 1.08 -11.13
CA ASN A 109 -2.21 1.09 -11.18
C ASN A 109 -1.56 -0.32 -11.14
N GLY A 110 -2.33 -1.40 -11.35
CA GLY A 110 -1.80 -2.78 -11.38
C GLY A 110 -1.46 -3.33 -9.99
N MET A 111 -2.22 -2.92 -8.97
CA MET A 111 -2.11 -3.41 -7.59
C MET A 111 -3.36 -4.25 -7.26
N GLU A 112 -3.18 -5.42 -6.64
CA GLU A 112 -4.30 -6.13 -6.02
C GLU A 112 -4.61 -5.39 -4.71
N LEU A 113 -5.88 -5.03 -4.46
CA LEU A 113 -6.27 -4.36 -3.21
C LEU A 113 -6.92 -5.35 -2.26
N LEU A 114 -6.52 -5.26 -0.99
CA LEU A 114 -7.33 -5.69 0.13
C LEU A 114 -7.92 -4.43 0.77
N THR A 115 -9.24 -4.42 0.89
CA THR A 115 -10.05 -3.23 1.18
C THR A 115 -10.14 -2.91 2.67
N CYS A 116 -9.21 -3.43 3.46
CA CYS A 116 -9.15 -3.23 4.89
C CYS A 116 -7.69 -2.93 5.21
N VAL A 117 -7.32 -1.68 5.51
CA VAL A 117 -6.15 -1.52 6.40
C VAL A 117 -6.55 -2.18 7.70
N PRO A 118 -5.91 -3.29 8.07
CA PRO A 118 -5.97 -3.71 9.45
C PRO A 118 -5.45 -2.56 10.31
N ARG A 119 -6.35 -1.84 10.98
CA ARG A 119 -6.00 -0.66 11.80
C ARG A 119 -5.51 -1.09 13.17
N THR A 120 -5.87 -2.28 13.63
CA THR A 120 -5.32 -2.84 14.86
C THR A 120 -4.18 -3.81 14.55
N VAL A 121 -3.23 -3.90 15.49
CA VAL A 121 -2.17 -4.92 15.46
C VAL A 121 -2.80 -6.31 15.30
N GLU A 122 -3.98 -6.55 15.88
CA GLU A 122 -4.68 -7.83 15.79
C GLU A 122 -5.17 -8.13 14.36
N GLU A 123 -5.66 -7.14 13.62
CA GLU A 123 -6.07 -7.34 12.23
C GLU A 123 -4.84 -7.61 11.33
N ILE A 124 -3.68 -7.00 11.64
CA ILE A 124 -2.41 -7.24 10.94
C ILE A 124 -1.92 -8.66 11.27
N GLU A 125 -1.93 -9.01 12.55
CA GLU A 125 -1.56 -10.34 13.03
C GLU A 125 -2.48 -11.43 12.48
N SER A 126 -3.79 -11.17 12.39
CA SER A 126 -4.76 -12.07 11.77
C SER A 126 -4.41 -12.31 10.31
N PHE A 127 -4.19 -11.24 9.54
CA PHE A 127 -3.77 -11.35 8.14
C PHE A 127 -2.46 -12.13 7.98
N MET A 128 -1.46 -11.83 8.82
CA MET A 128 -0.17 -12.51 8.81
C MET A 128 -0.25 -13.97 9.28
N SER A 129 -1.21 -14.30 10.16
CA SER A 129 -1.46 -15.66 10.62
C SER A 129 -2.13 -16.51 9.53
N GLU A 130 -3.06 -15.93 8.76
CA GLU A 130 -3.71 -16.59 7.62
C GLU A 130 -2.71 -16.89 6.49
N ALA A 131 -1.74 -15.99 6.27
CA ALA A 131 -0.65 -16.20 5.32
C ALA A 131 0.23 -17.43 5.64
N LYS A 132 0.32 -17.84 6.92
CA LYS A 132 1.07 -19.04 7.35
C LYS A 132 0.29 -20.35 7.15
N GLY A 133 -1.05 -20.30 7.12
CA GLY A 133 -1.90 -21.49 7.15
C GLY A 133 -2.40 -21.99 5.79
N ASN A 134 -2.35 -21.17 4.74
CA ASN A 134 -3.04 -21.50 3.49
C ASN A 134 -2.28 -20.98 2.26
N ASN A 135 -1.98 -21.88 1.31
CA ASN A 135 -1.58 -21.51 -0.05
C ASN A 135 -2.66 -20.71 -0.82
N LYS A 136 -3.85 -20.53 -0.21
CA LYS A 136 -5.03 -19.81 -0.70
C LYS A 136 -5.11 -18.31 -0.37
N ALA A 137 -4.09 -17.69 0.23
CA ALA A 137 -4.13 -16.28 0.68
C ALA A 137 -4.36 -15.20 -0.42
N PHE A 138 -4.72 -15.60 -1.65
CA PHE A 138 -4.83 -14.74 -2.82
C PHE A 138 -6.15 -14.89 -3.60
N GLU A 139 -7.19 -15.43 -2.97
CA GLU A 139 -8.53 -15.41 -3.54
C GLU A 139 -9.40 -14.37 -2.84
N LYS A 140 -9.79 -13.36 -3.64
CA LYS A 140 -10.77 -12.29 -3.44
C LYS A 140 -11.54 -12.36 -2.11
N VAL A 141 -11.22 -11.44 -1.22
CA VAL A 141 -12.22 -10.92 -0.27
C VAL A 141 -13.07 -9.94 -1.08
N VAL A 142 -14.30 -10.35 -1.39
CA VAL A 142 -15.36 -9.54 -2.00
C VAL A 142 -15.87 -8.53 -0.97
#